data_AF-C0NVS5-F1
#
_entry.id   AF-C0NVS5-F1
#
_cell.length_a   1.000
_cell.length_b   1.000
_cell.length_c   1.000
_cell.angle_alpha   90.00
_cell.angle_beta   90.00
_cell.angle_gamma   90.00
#
_symmetry.space_group_name_H-M   'P 1'
#
loop_
_entity.id
_entity.type
_entity.pdbx_description
1 polymer ?
#
loop_
_entity_poly.entity_id
_entity_poly.type
_entity_poly.pdbx_seq_one_letter_code
_entity_poly.pdbx_strand_id
1 'polypeptide(L)'
;MAAVTCCICILAPAGIAGRFITVMNNSIDEMKHLKWFEGCLENALDQLCSAICDGDITRVRAAYKMLEDAKIKIEDAIINKECTMDETEAVLQELLTSNDVNVTTKAEIHECYQAYRSECEKEFQHIESHGSCSGEENDSQLS
;
A
#
# COMPACT_ATOMS: atom_id res chain seq x y z
N MET A 1 21.52 17.98 -46.77
CA MET A 1 21.59 17.85 -45.30
C MET A 1 20.17 17.80 -44.78
N ALA A 2 19.63 16.60 -44.53
CA ALA A 2 18.29 16.45 -43.97
C ALA A 2 18.38 16.72 -42.46
N ALA A 3 17.70 17.76 -41.98
CA ALA A 3 17.56 18.03 -40.56
C ALA A 3 16.63 16.97 -39.96
N VAL A 4 17.17 16.14 -39.06
CA VAL A 4 16.36 15.27 -38.22
C VAL A 4 15.73 16.17 -37.16
N THR A 5 14.51 16.64 -37.43
CA THR A 5 13.68 17.30 -36.42
C THR A 5 13.29 16.24 -35.41
N CYS A 6 13.92 16.25 -34.24
CA CYS A 6 13.51 15.45 -33.10
C CYS A 6 12.14 15.96 -32.63
N CYS A 7 11.07 15.33 -33.08
CA CYS A 7 9.73 15.58 -32.58
C CYS A 7 9.63 15.01 -31.15
N ILE A 8 10.03 15.80 -30.16
CA ILE A 8 9.59 15.57 -28.79
C ILE A 8 8.07 15.79 -28.80
N CYS A 9 7.30 14.71 -28.76
CA CYS A 9 5.85 14.78 -28.58
C CYS A 9 5.56 15.31 -27.17
N ILE A 10 5.55 16.63 -27.02
CA ILE A 10 5.03 17.28 -25.82
C ILE A 10 3.54 16.95 -25.77
N LEU A 11 3.14 16.11 -24.83
CA LEU A 11 1.73 15.82 -24.60
C LEU A 11 1.04 17.13 -24.23
N ALA A 12 -0.10 17.42 -24.86
CA ALA A 12 -0.95 18.51 -24.43
C ALA A 12 -1.31 18.32 -22.93
N PRO A 13 -1.52 19.39 -22.14
CA PRO A 13 -1.82 19.28 -20.72
C PRO A 13 -3.00 18.35 -20.40
N ALA A 14 -4.01 18.27 -21.27
CA ALA A 14 -5.10 17.30 -21.14
C ALA A 14 -4.62 15.82 -21.21
N GLY A 15 -3.62 15.52 -22.04
CA GLY A 15 -3.00 14.20 -22.11
C GLY A 15 -2.13 13.88 -20.90
N ILE A 16 -1.48 14.89 -20.30
CA ILE A 16 -0.74 14.75 -19.04
C ILE A 16 -1.73 14.48 -17.89
N ALA A 17 -2.82 15.24 -17.83
CA ALA A 17 -3.89 15.07 -16.85
C ALA A 17 -4.49 13.65 -16.85
N GLY A 18 -4.85 13.11 -18.02
CA GLY A 18 -5.39 11.74 -18.11
C GLY A 18 -4.39 10.68 -17.66
N ARG A 19 -3.10 10.85 -17.98
CA ARG A 19 -2.04 9.96 -17.48
C ARG A 19 -1.87 10.08 -15.98
N PHE A 20 -1.95 11.29 -15.43
CA PHE A 20 -1.86 11.53 -14.00
C PHE A 20 -2.98 10.80 -13.25
N ILE A 21 -4.24 10.92 -13.69
CA ILE A 21 -5.37 10.16 -13.12
C ILE A 21 -5.09 8.64 -13.12
N THR A 22 -4.58 8.12 -14.24
CA THR A 22 -4.26 6.68 -14.36
C THR A 22 -3.18 6.26 -13.36
N VAL A 23 -2.10 7.04 -13.23
CA VAL A 23 -1.01 6.80 -12.28
C VAL A 23 -1.52 6.85 -10.83
N MET A 24 -2.40 7.80 -10.52
CA MET A 24 -3.00 7.94 -9.19
C MET A 24 -3.87 6.75 -8.83
N ASN A 25 -4.74 6.30 -9.75
CA ASN A 25 -5.57 5.12 -9.52
C ASN A 25 -4.73 3.86 -9.29
N ASN A 26 -3.68 3.66 -10.09
CA ASN A 26 -2.76 2.54 -9.87
C ASN A 26 -2.06 2.66 -8.51
N SER A 27 -1.66 3.87 -8.10
CA SER A 27 -1.00 4.09 -6.80
C SER A 27 -1.93 3.85 -5.62
N ILE A 28 -3.23 4.19 -5.76
CA ILE A 28 -4.28 3.85 -4.78
C ILE A 28 -4.40 2.33 -4.63
N ASP A 29 -4.49 1.61 -5.74
CA ASP A 29 -4.63 0.15 -5.72
C ASP A 29 -3.37 -0.52 -5.15
N GLU A 30 -2.19 -0.06 -5.56
CA GLU A 30 -0.91 -0.51 -4.99
C GLU A 30 -0.84 -0.28 -3.48
N MET A 31 -1.23 0.90 -2.99
CA MET A 31 -1.22 1.20 -1.55
C MET A 31 -2.16 0.30 -0.76
N LYS A 32 -3.38 0.06 -1.28
CA LYS A 32 -4.32 -0.88 -0.68
C LYS A 32 -3.76 -2.29 -0.62
N HIS A 33 -3.11 -2.74 -1.70
CA HIS A 33 -2.50 -4.05 -1.75
C HIS A 33 -1.34 -4.18 -0.75
N LEU A 34 -0.46 -3.18 -0.67
CA LEU A 34 0.67 -3.17 0.27
C LEU A 34 0.18 -3.24 1.73
N LYS A 35 -0.78 -2.39 2.11
CA LYS A 35 -1.36 -2.39 3.47
C LYS A 35 -2.09 -3.70 3.80
N TRP A 36 -2.77 -4.28 2.82
CA TRP A 36 -3.39 -5.59 3.00
C TRP A 36 -2.34 -6.70 3.24
N PHE A 37 -1.24 -6.69 2.48
CA PHE A 37 -0.14 -7.63 2.68
C PHE A 37 0.57 -7.43 4.01
N GLU A 38 0.79 -6.18 4.43
CA GLU A 38 1.34 -5.82 5.74
C GLU A 38 0.52 -6.47 6.86
N GLY A 39 -0.80 -6.21 6.91
CA GLY A 39 -1.67 -6.81 7.93
C GLY A 39 -1.72 -8.35 7.87
N CYS A 40 -1.63 -8.94 6.68
CA CYS A 40 -1.53 -10.39 6.53
C CYS A 40 -0.22 -10.96 7.10
N LEU A 41 0.89 -10.25 6.91
CA LEU A 41 2.19 -10.64 7.46
C LEU A 41 2.25 -10.48 8.97
N GLU A 42 1.68 -9.41 9.53
CA GLU A 42 1.58 -9.20 10.97
C GLU A 42 0.82 -10.35 11.64
N ASN A 43 -0.38 -10.66 11.13
CA ASN A 43 -1.15 -11.79 11.64
C ASN A 43 -0.41 -13.13 11.48
N ALA A 44 0.32 -13.35 10.37
CA ALA A 44 1.12 -14.55 10.20
C ALA A 44 2.29 -14.63 11.19
N LEU A 45 2.98 -13.51 11.44
CA LEU A 45 4.05 -13.41 12.42
C LEU A 45 3.53 -13.65 13.84
N ASP A 46 2.36 -13.12 14.21
CA ASP A 46 1.73 -13.34 15.52
C ASP A 46 1.37 -14.82 15.74
N GLN A 47 0.83 -15.49 14.71
CA GLN A 47 0.55 -16.92 14.76
C GLN A 47 1.83 -17.75 14.90
N LEU A 48 2.89 -17.40 14.18
CA LEU A 48 4.18 -18.08 14.31
C LEU A 48 4.84 -17.82 15.67
N CYS A 49 4.76 -16.60 16.20
CA CYS A 49 5.21 -16.28 17.54
C CYS A 49 4.52 -17.15 18.60
N SER A 50 3.20 -17.30 18.49
CA SER A 50 2.42 -18.17 19.37
C SER A 50 2.90 -19.62 19.29
N ALA A 51 3.13 -20.14 18.08
CA ALA A 51 3.63 -21.51 17.88
C ALA A 51 5.08 -21.73 18.36
N ILE A 52 5.94 -20.71 18.28
CA ILE A 52 7.31 -20.75 18.82
C ILE A 52 7.28 -20.88 20.34
N CYS A 53 6.38 -20.16 21.01
CA CYS A 53 6.18 -20.24 22.46
C CYS A 53 5.74 -21.65 22.91
N ASP A 54 4.99 -22.37 22.06
CA ASP A 54 4.54 -23.75 22.31
C ASP A 54 5.63 -24.82 22.06
N GLY A 55 6.85 -24.42 21.69
CA GLY A 55 8.04 -25.28 21.68
C GLY A 55 8.51 -25.79 20.32
N ASP A 56 7.88 -25.42 19.19
CA ASP A 56 8.32 -25.82 17.84
C ASP A 56 9.35 -24.85 17.22
N ILE A 57 10.30 -24.41 18.05
CA ILE A 57 11.22 -23.29 17.75
C ILE A 57 12.04 -23.54 16.48
N THR A 58 12.49 -24.78 16.25
CA THR A 58 13.45 -25.09 15.19
C THR A 58 12.80 -25.10 13.81
N ARG A 59 11.55 -25.55 13.71
CA ARG A 59 10.83 -25.66 12.43
C ARG A 59 10.29 -24.31 11.98
N VAL A 60 9.93 -23.44 12.92
CA VAL A 60 9.26 -22.18 12.64
C VAL A 60 10.23 -21.03 12.40
N ARG A 61 11.45 -21.08 12.97
CA ARG A 61 12.42 -19.97 12.90
C ARG A 61 12.74 -19.50 11.48
N ALA A 62 12.91 -20.43 10.53
CA ALA A 62 13.22 -20.07 9.14
C ALA A 62 12.05 -19.35 8.47
N ALA A 63 10.82 -19.82 8.71
CA ALA A 63 9.61 -19.19 8.19
C ALA A 63 9.38 -17.81 8.82
N TYR A 64 9.56 -17.70 10.13
CA TYR A 64 9.47 -16.42 10.85
C TYR A 64 10.41 -15.37 10.24
N LYS A 65 11.67 -15.73 10.05
CA LYS A 65 12.66 -14.81 9.46
C LYS A 65 12.30 -14.39 8.03
N MET A 66 11.80 -15.31 7.21
CA MET A 66 11.36 -14.98 5.84
C MET A 66 10.16 -14.02 5.83
N LEU A 67 9.23 -14.17 6.77
CA LEU A 67 8.07 -13.28 6.90
C LEU A 67 8.48 -11.91 7.44
N GLU A 68 9.42 -11.86 8.39
CA GLU A 68 9.99 -10.62 8.91
C GLU A 68 10.74 -9.85 7.79
N ASP A 69 11.57 -10.54 7.00
CA ASP A 69 12.23 -9.94 5.83
C ASP A 69 11.22 -9.44 4.77
N ALA A 70 10.08 -10.12 4.63
CA ALA A 70 9.01 -9.69 3.73
C ALA A 70 8.26 -8.45 4.27
N LYS A 71 8.02 -8.40 5.60
CA LYS A 71 7.36 -7.28 6.27
C LYS A 71 8.18 -6.00 6.07
N ILE A 72 9.49 -6.06 6.33
CA ILE A 72 10.41 -4.92 6.13
C ILE A 72 10.32 -4.38 4.69
N LYS A 73 10.29 -5.26 3.68
CA LYS A 73 10.18 -4.83 2.27
C LYS A 73 8.86 -4.15 1.94
N ILE A 74 7.77 -4.58 2.57
CA ILE A 74 6.45 -3.96 2.38
C ILE A 74 6.39 -2.61 3.09
N GLU A 75 6.92 -2.51 4.31
CA GLU A 75 7.05 -1.25 5.04
C GLU A 75 7.92 -0.24 4.26
N ASP A 76 9.07 -0.67 3.73
CA ASP A 76 9.93 0.16 2.87
C ASP A 76 9.18 0.65 1.61
N ALA A 77 8.36 -0.22 0.99
CA ALA A 77 7.57 0.14 -0.18
C ALA A 77 6.46 1.14 0.15
N ILE A 78 5.80 0.97 1.30
CA ILE A 78 4.79 1.89 1.86
C ILE A 78 5.42 3.27 2.10
N ILE A 79 6.54 3.32 2.83
CA ILE A 79 7.27 4.56 3.13
C ILE A 79 7.69 5.25 1.83
N ASN A 80 8.24 4.51 0.88
CA ASN A 80 8.65 5.08 -0.40
C ASN A 80 7.46 5.72 -1.14
N LYS A 81 6.28 5.08 -1.13
CA LYS A 81 5.06 5.63 -1.74
C LYS A 81 4.57 6.88 -1.03
N GLU A 82 4.59 6.89 0.29
CA GLU A 82 4.24 8.07 1.10
C GLU A 82 5.22 9.22 0.87
N CYS A 83 6.52 8.96 0.79
CA CYS A 83 7.54 9.98 0.50
C CYS A 83 7.38 10.60 -0.90
N THR A 84 6.91 9.84 -1.89
CA THR A 84 6.64 10.38 -3.25
C THR A 84 5.36 11.22 -3.34
N MET A 85 4.64 11.40 -2.23
CA MET A 85 3.40 12.18 -2.20
C MET A 85 3.66 13.68 -2.43
N ASP A 86 4.77 14.23 -1.92
CA ASP A 86 5.14 15.64 -2.12
C ASP A 86 5.40 15.94 -3.61
N GLU A 87 6.08 15.03 -4.31
CA GLU A 87 6.32 15.14 -5.76
C GLU A 87 5.00 15.07 -6.55
N THR A 88 4.09 14.19 -6.12
CA THR A 88 2.76 14.05 -6.69
C THR A 88 1.92 15.31 -6.48
N GLU A 89 2.01 15.93 -5.30
CA GLU A 89 1.33 17.18 -4.99
C GLU A 89 1.84 18.35 -5.85
N ALA A 90 3.14 18.40 -6.13
CA ALA A 90 3.70 19.41 -7.04
C ALA A 90 3.09 19.32 -8.46
N VAL A 91 3.04 18.11 -9.03
CA VAL A 91 2.43 17.88 -10.35
C VAL A 91 0.92 18.19 -10.35
N LEU A 92 0.23 17.85 -9.26
CA LEU A 92 -1.17 18.21 -9.06
C LEU A 92 -1.38 19.72 -9.16
N GLN A 93 -0.58 20.54 -8.48
CA GLN A 93 -0.72 22.00 -8.50
C GLN A 93 -0.51 22.58 -9.92
N GLU A 94 0.43 22.04 -10.68
CA GLU A 94 0.62 22.43 -12.09
C GLU A 94 -0.61 22.12 -12.95
N LEU A 95 -1.22 20.94 -12.78
CA LEU A 95 -2.42 20.54 -13.51
C LEU A 95 -3.66 21.36 -13.11
N LEU A 96 -3.81 21.67 -11.81
CA LEU A 96 -4.94 22.46 -11.30
C LEU A 96 -4.87 23.93 -11.72
N THR A 97 -3.66 24.48 -11.91
CA THR A 97 -3.46 25.87 -12.38
C THR A 97 -3.48 26.01 -13.90
N SER A 98 -3.30 24.92 -14.66
CA SER A 98 -3.32 24.93 -16.12
C SER A 98 -4.68 25.33 -16.69
N ASN A 99 -4.71 26.30 -17.62
CA ASN A 99 -5.93 26.70 -18.35
C ASN A 99 -6.37 25.65 -19.40
N ASP A 100 -5.46 24.76 -19.79
CA ASP A 100 -5.69 23.74 -20.81
C ASP A 100 -6.36 22.46 -20.27
N VAL A 101 -6.47 22.35 -18.93
CA VAL A 101 -7.19 21.27 -18.27
C VAL A 101 -8.59 21.77 -17.93
N ASN A 102 -9.63 21.09 -18.42
CA ASN A 102 -11.01 21.48 -18.18
C ASN A 102 -11.40 21.27 -16.70
N VAL A 103 -12.47 21.94 -16.27
CA VAL A 103 -12.94 21.93 -14.87
C VAL A 103 -13.29 20.52 -14.38
N THR A 104 -13.89 19.68 -15.21
CA THR A 104 -14.26 18.30 -14.86
C THR A 104 -13.02 17.46 -14.59
N THR A 105 -12.02 17.50 -15.47
CA THR A 105 -10.76 16.77 -15.30
C THR A 105 -9.99 17.28 -14.09
N LYS A 106 -10.03 18.57 -13.77
CA LYS A 106 -9.43 19.10 -12.52
C LYS A 106 -10.11 18.52 -11.27
N ALA A 107 -11.45 18.41 -11.29
CA ALA A 107 -12.19 17.82 -10.18
C ALA A 107 -11.83 16.34 -9.99
N GLU A 108 -11.80 15.56 -11.07
CA GLU A 108 -11.39 14.15 -11.05
C GLU A 108 -9.96 13.96 -10.52
N ILE A 109 -9.01 14.78 -10.99
CA ILE A 109 -7.63 14.77 -10.50
C ILE A 109 -7.58 15.02 -8.99
N HIS A 110 -8.32 16.03 -8.50
CA HIS A 110 -8.36 16.35 -7.09
C HIS A 110 -8.98 15.21 -6.26
N GLU A 111 -10.06 14.59 -6.74
CA GLU A 111 -10.67 13.41 -6.09
C GLU A 111 -9.70 12.23 -6.02
N CYS A 112 -9.01 11.90 -7.11
CA CYS A 112 -7.99 10.85 -7.13
C CYS A 112 -6.86 11.14 -6.13
N TYR A 113 -6.41 12.40 -6.03
CA TYR A 113 -5.38 12.76 -5.06
C TYR A 113 -5.84 12.62 -3.61
N GLN A 114 -7.04 13.09 -3.28
CA GLN A 114 -7.58 12.92 -1.93
C GLN A 114 -7.77 11.44 -1.57
N ALA A 115 -8.19 10.61 -2.52
CA ALA A 115 -8.29 9.17 -2.33
C ALA A 115 -6.93 8.53 -2.05
N TYR A 116 -5.90 8.87 -2.84
CA TYR A 116 -4.54 8.37 -2.61
C TYR A 116 -3.98 8.79 -1.26
N ARG A 117 -4.10 10.08 -0.92
CA ARG A 117 -3.70 10.61 0.39
C ARG A 117 -4.39 9.87 1.53
N SER A 118 -5.69 9.63 1.41
CA SER A 118 -6.43 8.86 2.40
C SER A 118 -5.92 7.42 2.52
N GLU A 119 -5.57 6.74 1.43
CA GLU A 119 -4.95 5.42 1.51
C GLU A 119 -3.57 5.47 2.18
N CYS A 120 -2.77 6.50 1.94
CA CYS A 120 -1.49 6.72 2.63
C CYS A 120 -1.69 6.92 4.14
N GLU A 121 -2.67 7.70 4.57
CA GLU A 121 -2.89 8.04 5.98
C GLU A 121 -3.63 6.95 6.80
N LYS A 122 -4.24 5.94 6.15
CA LYS A 122 -4.97 4.87 6.86
C LYS A 122 -4.05 3.98 7.72
N GLU A 123 -4.26 3.96 9.02
CA GLU A 123 -3.76 2.90 9.89
C GLU A 123 -4.69 1.67 9.83
N PHE A 124 -4.12 0.46 9.80
CA PHE A 124 -4.92 -0.76 9.77
C PHE A 124 -5.51 -1.04 11.16
N GLN A 125 -6.83 -0.99 11.29
CA GLN A 125 -7.49 -1.49 12.49
C GLN A 125 -7.44 -3.02 12.44
N HIS A 126 -6.78 -3.62 13.44
CA HIS A 126 -6.58 -5.06 13.60
C HIS A 126 -7.85 -5.85 13.22
N ILE A 127 -7.74 -6.79 12.27
CA ILE A 127 -8.80 -7.76 11.99
C ILE A 127 -8.76 -8.80 13.11
N GLU A 128 -9.27 -8.45 14.29
CA GLU A 128 -9.62 -9.41 15.34
C GLU A 128 -11.03 -9.95 15.07
N SER A 129 -11.14 -10.92 14.15
CA SER A 129 -12.30 -11.83 14.17
C SER A 129 -11.97 -12.99 15.09
N HIS A 130 -12.24 -12.79 16.37
CA HIS A 130 -12.23 -13.80 17.43
C HIS A 130 -12.80 -15.16 16.94
N GLY A 131 -11.92 -16.16 16.84
CA GLY A 131 -12.28 -17.55 17.02
C GLY A 131 -11.95 -17.93 18.46
N SER A 132 -12.89 -17.75 19.37
CA SER A 132 -12.78 -18.06 20.80
C SER A 132 -12.15 -19.44 21.03
N CYS A 133 -11.03 -19.47 21.76
CA CYS A 133 -10.55 -20.68 22.41
C CYS A 133 -11.48 -20.95 23.61
N SER A 134 -12.59 -21.65 23.36
CA SER A 134 -13.34 -22.29 24.43
C SER A 134 -12.48 -23.44 24.96
N GLY A 135 -11.92 -23.26 26.16
CA GLY A 135 -11.29 -24.34 26.90
C GLY A 135 -12.31 -25.44 27.16
N GLU A 136 -12.12 -26.58 26.52
CA GLU A 136 -12.73 -27.82 26.94
C GLU A 136 -11.88 -28.41 28.07
N GLU A 137 -12.40 -28.26 29.28
CA GLU A 137 -12.03 -29.02 30.47
C GLU A 137 -12.03 -30.51 30.14
N ASN A 138 -10.86 -31.14 30.17
CA ASN A 138 -10.78 -32.58 30.42
C ASN A 138 -10.28 -32.78 31.85
N ASP A 139 -11.24 -32.81 32.76
CA ASP A 139 -11.18 -33.56 34.01
C ASP A 139 -10.73 -34.99 33.72
N SER A 140 -9.71 -35.48 34.43
CA SER A 140 -9.71 -36.82 35.05
C SER A 140 -8.44 -37.09 35.87
N GLN A 141 -8.60 -36.88 37.17
CA GLN A 141 -8.08 -37.69 38.29
C GLN A 141 -6.58 -37.65 38.60
N LEU A 142 -6.24 -36.74 39.52
CA LEU A 142 -5.23 -36.92 40.56
C LEU A 142 -5.88 -37.57 41.79
N SER A 143 -5.54 -38.84 42.05
CA SER A 143 -5.37 -39.44 43.38
C SER A 143 -4.51 -40.70 43.27
#